data_AF-A0A0B8Q9V3-F1
#
_entry.id   AF-A0A0B8Q9V3-F1
#
_cell.length_a   1.000
_cell.length_b   1.000
_cell.length_c   1.000
_cell.angle_alpha   90.00
_cell.angle_beta   90.00
_cell.angle_gamma   90.00
#
_symmetry.space_group_name_H-M   'P 1'
#
loop_
_entity.id
_entity.type
_entity.pdbx_description
1 polymer ?
#
loop_
_entity_poly.entity_id
_entity_poly.type
_entity_poly.pdbx_seq_one_letter_code
_entity_poly.pdbx_strand_id
1 'polypeptide(L)' 'MLSDALLPLCQFYSYIEITRRSHQTLWHEYEKVGAQFDNFAMKNIRSQDDIFPVFRELFHKETS' A
#
# COMPACT_ATOMS: atom_id res chain seq x y z
N MET A 1 -10.81 2.98 -12.44
CA MET A 1 -9.98 2.00 -13.17
C MET A 1 -9.17 1.09 -12.24
N LEU A 2 -8.37 1.61 -11.29
CA LEU A 2 -7.69 0.75 -10.30
C LEU A 2 -8.71 0.05 -9.37
N SER A 3 -9.57 0.84 -8.71
CA SER A 3 -10.56 0.32 -7.76
C SER A 3 -11.66 -0.51 -8.43
N ASP A 4 -12.07 -0.14 -9.64
CA ASP A 4 -13.25 -0.74 -10.29
C ASP A 4 -12.94 -2.03 -11.06
N ALA A 5 -11.68 -2.26 -11.44
CA ALA A 5 -11.31 -3.37 -12.32
C ALA A 5 -10.10 -4.19 -11.87
N LEU A 6 -9.11 -3.57 -11.21
CA LEU A 6 -7.90 -4.27 -10.79
C LEU A 6 -8.02 -4.84 -9.38
N LEU A 7 -8.42 -4.02 -8.40
CA LEU A 7 -8.50 -4.47 -6.99
C LEU A 7 -9.44 -5.67 -6.76
N PRO A 8 -10.61 -5.79 -7.43
CA PRO A 8 -11.46 -6.97 -7.27
C PRO A 8 -10.83 -8.27 -7.83
N LEU A 9 -9.83 -8.15 -8.72
CA LEU A 9 -9.14 -9.28 -9.35
C LEU A 9 -7.82 -9.62 -8.66
N CYS A 10 -7.31 -8.73 -7.81
CA CYS A 10 -6.05 -8.92 -7.08
C CYS A 10 -6.32 -9.58 -5.73
N GLN A 11 -5.52 -10.59 -5.39
CA GLN A 11 -5.54 -11.17 -4.04
C GLN A 11 -5.05 -10.16 -2.99
N PHE A 12 -4.03 -9.37 -3.34
CA PHE A 12 -3.46 -8.34 -2.48
C PHE A 12 -2.69 -7.32 -3.33
N TYR A 13 -2.85 -6.03 -3.03
CA TYR A 13 -2.14 -4.95 -3.70
C TYR A 13 -1.46 -4.05 -2.67
N SER A 14 -0.17 -3.76 -2.84
CA SER A 14 0.58 -2.87 -1.96
C SER A 14 1.15 -1.68 -2.73
N TYR A 15 0.92 -0.48 -2.22
CA TYR A 15 1.52 0.75 -2.70
C TYR A 15 2.58 1.24 -1.70
N ILE A 16 3.81 1.43 -2.17
CA ILE A 16 4.92 1.91 -1.34
C ILE A 16 5.45 3.20 -1.94
N GLU A 17 5.45 4.25 -1.12
CA GLU A 17 6.04 5.54 -1.48
C GLU A 17 7.35 5.74 -0.74
N ILE A 18 8.43 6.01 -1.48
CA ILE A 18 9.76 6.29 -0.91
C ILE A 18 10.01 7.79 -0.98
N THR A 19 9.63 8.51 0.07
CA THR A 19 9.82 9.96 0.13
C THR A 19 9.96 10.44 1.57
N ARG A 20 10.70 11.54 1.74
CA ARG A 20 10.81 12.26 3.02
C ARG A 20 9.90 13.50 3.06
N ARG A 21 9.21 13.79 1.95
CA ARG A 21 8.31 14.93 1.83
C ARG A 21 6.97 14.58 2.47
N SER A 22 6.20 15.61 2.82
CA SER A 22 4.80 15.46 3.20
C SER A 22 4.03 14.75 2.09
N HIS A 23 3.07 13.89 2.49
CA HIS A 23 2.21 13.15 1.58
C HIS A 23 1.55 14.07 0.56
N GLN A 24 1.51 13.63 -0.69
CA GLN A 24 0.95 14.40 -1.80
C GLN A 24 -0.49 13.97 -2.12
N THR A 25 -1.13 14.66 -3.05
CA THR A 25 -2.51 14.37 -3.48
C THR A 25 -2.73 12.90 -3.83
N LEU A 26 -1.75 12.24 -4.47
CA LEU A 26 -1.85 10.83 -4.82
C LEU A 26 -2.01 9.93 -3.59
N TRP A 27 -1.22 10.18 -2.54
CA TRP A 27 -1.33 9.44 -1.29
C TRP A 27 -2.74 9.54 -0.71
N HIS A 28 -3.29 10.76 -0.61
CA HIS A 28 -4.63 10.98 -0.07
C HIS A 28 -5.74 10.34 -0.90
N GLU A 29 -5.60 10.29 -2.23
CA GLU A 29 -6.58 9.58 -3.06
C GLU A 29 -6.52 8.06 -2.83
N TYR A 30 -5.32 7.49 -2.67
CA TYR A 30 -5.17 6.07 -2.37
C TYR A 30 -5.55 5.71 -0.93
N GLU A 31 -5.45 6.64 0.03
CA GLU A 31 -5.99 6.44 1.39
C GLU A 31 -7.50 6.18 1.36
N LYS A 32 -8.24 6.90 0.50
CA LYS A 32 -9.68 6.65 0.31
C LYS A 32 -9.96 5.26 -0.27
N VAL A 33 -9.04 4.73 -1.07
CA VAL A 33 -9.14 3.38 -1.63
C VAL A 33 -8.85 2.34 -0.55
N GLY A 34 -7.83 2.53 0.28
CA GLY A 34 -7.56 1.63 1.41
C GLY A 34 -8.67 1.60 2.47
N ALA A 35 -9.44 2.67 2.60
CA ALA A 35 -10.64 2.67 3.44
C ALA A 35 -11.81 1.82 2.88
N GLN A 36 -11.74 1.43 1.60
CA GLN A 36 -12.81 0.71 0.89
C GLN A 36 -12.46 -0.73 0.52
N PHE A 37 -11.18 -1.10 0.55
CA PHE A 37 -10.67 -2.38 0.06
C PHE A 37 -9.71 -3.01 1.07
N ASP A 38 -10.11 -4.12 1.69
CA ASP A 38 -9.30 -4.84 2.69
C ASP A 38 -8.05 -5.49 2.07
N ASN A 39 -8.05 -5.73 0.76
CA ASN A 39 -6.94 -6.31 0.01
C ASN A 39 -5.94 -5.26 -0.51
N PHE A 40 -5.96 -4.04 0.05
CA PHE A 40 -5.10 -2.95 -0.35
C PHE A 40 -4.33 -2.37 0.84
N ALA A 41 -3.00 -2.25 0.71
CA ALA A 41 -2.12 -1.73 1.74
C ALA A 41 -1.24 -0.57 1.22
N MET A 42 -1.02 0.43 2.07
CA MET A 42 -0.13 1.57 1.79
C MET A 42 0.94 1.71 2.86
N LYS A 43 2.18 1.93 2.44
CA LYS A 43 3.30 2.26 3.34
C LYS A 43 4.12 3.39 2.77
N ASN A 44 4.48 4.34 3.63
CA ASN A 44 5.45 5.38 3.32
C ASN A 44 6.77 5.02 4.01
N ILE A 45 7.87 5.03 3.26
CA ILE A 45 9.20 4.77 3.80
C ILE A 45 10.18 5.88 3.42
N ARG A 46 11.22 6.05 4.24
CA ARG A 46 12.16 7.18 4.12
C ARG A 46 13.39 6.85 3.29
N SER A 47 13.74 5.57 3.19
CA SER A 47 14.94 5.10 2.52
C SER A 47 14.71 3.73 1.86
N GLN A 48 15.59 3.35 0.93
CA GLN A 48 15.52 2.04 0.28
C GLN A 48 15.82 0.88 1.26
N ASP A 49 16.60 1.15 2.32
CA ASP A 49 16.94 0.14 3.33
C ASP A 49 15.69 -0.33 4.10
N ASP A 50 14.66 0.52 4.15
CA ASP A 50 13.37 0.23 4.79
C ASP A 50 12.47 -0.68 3.92
N ILE A 51 12.81 -0.92 2.64
CA ILE A 51 12.00 -1.73 1.72
C ILE A 51 11.84 -3.15 2.26
N PHE A 52 12.95 -3.85 2.52
CA PHE A 52 12.90 -5.26 2.96
C PHE A 52 12.13 -5.50 4.26
N PRO A 53 12.33 -4.73 5.36
CA PRO A 53 11.54 -4.93 6.57
C PRO A 53 10.06 -4.64 6.36
N VAL A 54 9.70 -3.60 5.59
CA VAL A 54 8.29 -3.26 5.33
C VAL A 54 7.61 -4.28 4.43
N PHE A 55 8.30 -4.78 3.40
CA PHE A 55 7.79 -5.89 2.59
C PHE A 55 7.54 -7.14 3.43
N ARG A 56 8.46 -7.48 4.36
CA ARG A 56 8.24 -8.61 5.26
C ARG A 56 7.01 -8.42 6.12
N GLU A 57 6.74 -7.21 6.61
CA GLU A 57 5.52 -6.91 7.37
C GLU A 57 4.26 -7.04 6.50
N LEU A 58 4.28 -6.46 5.30
CA LEU A 58 3.14 -6.46 4.36
C LEU A 58 2.73 -7.86 3.89
N PHE A 59 3.71 -8.74 3.69
CA PHE A 59 3.49 -10.10 3.18
C PHE A 59 3.69 -11.16 4.27
N HIS A 60 3.83 -10.75 5.53
CA HIS A 60 3.80 -11.71 6.62
C HIS A 60 2.42 -12.38 6.60
N LYS A 61 2.38 -13.71 6.56
CA LYS A 61 1.11 -14.42 6.66
C LYS A 61 0.43 -13.99 7.96
N GLU A 62 -0.72 -13.32 7.85
CA GLU A 62 -1.66 -13.30 8.97
C GLU A 62 -2.05 -14.76 9.21
N THR A 63 -1.50 -15.30 10.30
CA THR A 63 -1.94 -16.61 10.80
C THR A 63 -3.23 -16.30 11.55
N SER A 64 -4.35 -16.27 10.83
CA SER A 64 -5.69 -16.36 11.44
C SER A 64 -5.93 -17.79 11.93
#